data_AF-A0A928HNR2-F1
#
_entry.id   AF-A0A928HNR2-F1
#
_cell.length_a   1.000
_cell.length_b   1.000
_cell.length_c   1.000
_cell.angle_alpha   90.00
_cell.angle_beta   90.00
_cell.angle_gamma   90.00
#
_symmetry.space_group_name_H-M   'P 1'
#
loop_
_entity.id
_entity.type
_entity.pdbx_description
1 polymer ?
#
loop_
_entity_poly.entity_id
_entity_poly.type
_entity_poly.pdbx_seq_one_letter_code
_entity_poly.pdbx_strand_id
1 'polypeptide(L)'
;MVETQTDPGSLTFKEAMDELDGIVASLESNTLELEESLLRYERGVALLASLQTRLSQARQQVDVLIGKLEETPEDEVNDTTLS
;
A
#
# COMPACT_ATOMS: atom_id res chain seq x y z
N MET A 1 -21.77 -20.59 9.95
CA MET A 1 -20.47 -20.74 9.26
C MET A 1 -19.74 -19.43 9.47
N VAL A 2 -18.60 -19.44 10.17
CA VAL A 2 -17.78 -18.23 10.32
C VAL A 2 -16.93 -18.18 9.05
N GLU A 3 -17.27 -17.27 8.14
CA GLU A 3 -16.41 -17.01 6.99
C GLU A 3 -15.06 -16.53 7.53
N THR A 4 -14.01 -17.32 7.32
CA THR A 4 -12.65 -16.99 7.72
C THR A 4 -12.21 -15.82 6.85
N GLN A 5 -12.41 -14.60 7.35
CA GLN A 5 -12.01 -13.38 6.66
C GLN A 5 -10.49 -13.42 6.44
N THR A 6 -10.09 -13.53 5.17
CA THR A 6 -8.69 -13.63 4.74
C THR A 6 -7.88 -12.47 5.30
N ASP A 7 -6.68 -12.71 5.83
CA ASP A 7 -5.83 -11.65 6.41
C ASP A 7 -5.60 -10.52 5.39
N PRO A 8 -5.91 -9.23 5.71
CA PRO A 8 -5.63 -8.08 4.86
C PRO A 8 -4.17 -7.98 4.39
N GLY A 9 -3.24 -8.55 5.16
CA GLY A 9 -1.82 -8.63 4.81
C GLY A 9 -1.50 -9.61 3.68
N SER A 10 -2.36 -10.61 3.44
CA SER A 10 -2.13 -11.67 2.47
C SER A 10 -2.68 -11.39 1.07
N LEU A 11 -3.57 -10.40 0.93
CA LEU A 11 -4.15 -9.97 -0.33
C LEU A 11 -3.12 -9.24 -1.21
N THR A 12 -3.31 -9.22 -2.52
CA THR A 12 -2.59 -8.27 -3.40
C THR A 12 -3.14 -6.84 -3.23
N PHE A 13 -2.41 -5.83 -3.72
CA PHE A 13 -2.88 -4.43 -3.65
C PHE A 13 -4.25 -4.26 -4.34
N LYS A 14 -4.41 -4.87 -5.52
CA LYS A 14 -5.67 -4.80 -6.27
C LYS A 14 -6.81 -5.48 -5.52
N GLU A 15 -6.60 -6.68 -4.99
CA GLU A 15 -7.63 -7.39 -4.23
C GLU A 15 -8.06 -6.62 -2.98
N ALA A 16 -7.09 -6.06 -2.24
CA ALA A 16 -7.39 -5.25 -1.06
C ALA A 16 -8.16 -3.97 -1.40
N MET A 17 -7.91 -3.37 -2.58
CA MET A 17 -8.67 -2.21 -3.06
C MET A 17 -10.09 -2.60 -3.49
N ASP A 18 -10.22 -3.67 -4.28
CA ASP A 18 -11.52 -4.17 -4.74
C ASP A 18 -12.41 -4.57 -3.53
N GLU A 19 -11.82 -5.13 -2.46
CA GLU A 19 -12.53 -5.44 -1.21
C GLU A 19 -12.95 -4.16 -0.45
N LEU A 20 -12.06 -3.17 -0.37
CA LEU A 20 -12.36 -1.89 0.27
C LEU A 20 -13.51 -1.16 -0.43
N ASP A 21 -13.52 -1.14 -1.76
CA ASP A 21 -14.60 -0.54 -2.56
C ASP A 21 -15.95 -1.24 -2.27
N GLY A 22 -15.95 -2.57 -2.16
CA GLY A 22 -17.13 -3.34 -1.79
C GLY A 22 -17.66 -3.03 -0.39
N ILE A 23 -16.74 -2.82 0.57
CA ILE A 23 -17.08 -2.40 1.94
C ILE A 23 -17.72 -1.01 1.94
N VAL A 24 -17.12 -0.05 1.23
CA VAL A 24 -17.64 1.32 1.12
C VAL A 24 -19.04 1.30 0.51
N ALA A 25 -19.22 0.62 -0.62
CA ALA A 25 -20.53 0.49 -1.27
C ALA A 25 -21.59 -0.13 -0.33
N SER A 26 -21.18 -1.11 0.47
CA SER A 26 -22.07 -1.75 1.45
C SER A 26 -22.47 -0.78 2.58
N LEU A 27 -21.54 0.00 3.10
CA LEU A 27 -21.81 1.00 4.15
C LEU A 27 -22.70 2.14 3.62
N GLU A 28 -22.47 2.58 2.38
CA GLU A 28 -23.26 3.63 1.73
C GLU A 28 -24.70 3.19 1.40
N SER A 29 -24.92 1.89 1.20
CA SER A 29 -26.25 1.35 0.93
C SER A 29 -27.25 1.55 2.07
N ASN A 30 -26.78 1.78 3.31
CA ASN A 30 -27.58 1.92 4.52
C ASN A 30 -28.56 0.74 4.79
N THR A 31 -28.32 -0.43 4.19
CA THR A 31 -29.17 -1.62 4.39
C THR A 31 -28.66 -2.55 5.49
N LEU A 32 -27.54 -2.20 6.13
CA LEU A 32 -26.84 -3.03 7.10
C LEU A 32 -27.32 -2.76 8.52
N GLU A 33 -27.35 -3.81 9.34
CA GLU A 33 -27.50 -3.64 10.79
C GLU A 33 -26.25 -2.98 11.39
N LEU A 34 -26.39 -2.45 12.60
CA LEU A 34 -25.31 -1.72 13.27
C LEU A 34 -24.08 -2.62 13.49
N GLU A 35 -24.28 -3.83 14.01
CA GLU A 35 -23.20 -4.79 14.24
C GLU A 35 -22.45 -5.14 12.94
N GLU A 36 -23.17 -5.34 11.84
CA GLU A 36 -22.57 -5.63 10.54
C GLU A 36 -21.81 -4.43 9.97
N SER A 37 -22.35 -3.22 10.16
CA SER A 37 -21.70 -1.97 9.78
C SER A 37 -20.38 -1.77 10.53
N LEU A 38 -20.35 -2.06 11.83
CA LEU A 38 -19.15 -1.99 12.66
C LEU A 38 -18.09 -2.98 12.19
N LEU A 39 -18.49 -4.23 11.89
CA LEU A 39 -17.57 -5.25 11.40
C LEU A 39 -16.95 -4.86 10.04
N ARG A 40 -17.78 -4.36 9.12
CA ARG A 40 -17.35 -3.87 7.81
C ARG A 40 -16.40 -2.67 7.96
N TYR A 41 -16.69 -1.75 8.87
CA TYR A 41 -15.83 -0.61 9.14
C TYR A 41 -14.46 -1.02 9.69
N GLU A 42 -14.41 -1.91 10.68
CA GLU A 42 -13.15 -2.43 11.24
C GLU A 42 -12.30 -3.09 10.15
N ARG A 43 -12.94 -3.90 9.30
CA ARG A 43 -12.27 -4.53 8.15
C ARG A 43 -11.74 -3.50 7.16
N GLY A 44 -12.53 -2.47 6.83
CA GLY A 44 -12.11 -1.38 5.97
C GLY A 44 -10.88 -0.65 6.51
N VAL A 45 -10.84 -0.35 7.81
CA VAL A 45 -9.68 0.27 8.48
C VAL A 45 -8.43 -0.61 8.38
N ALA A 46 -8.57 -1.93 8.60
CA ALA A 46 -7.45 -2.87 8.49
C ALA A 46 -6.89 -2.94 7.06
N LEU A 47 -7.77 -2.98 6.04
CA LEU A 47 -7.36 -2.91 4.63
C LEU A 47 -6.65 -1.59 4.32
N LEU A 48 -7.18 -0.46 4.80
CA LEU A 48 -6.59 0.86 4.59
C LEU A 48 -5.17 0.94 5.16
N ALA A 49 -4.96 0.41 6.37
CA ALA A 49 -3.65 0.35 6.99
C ALA A 49 -2.66 -0.50 6.18
N SER A 50 -3.08 -1.70 5.73
CA SER A 50 -2.27 -2.57 4.85
C SER A 50 -1.86 -1.86 3.55
N LEU A 51 -2.80 -1.17 2.89
CA LEU A 51 -2.56 -0.42 1.66
C LEU A 51 -1.58 0.73 1.88
N GLN A 52 -1.74 1.51 2.95
CA GLN A 52 -0.82 2.61 3.28
C GLN A 52 0.60 2.13 3.55
N THR A 53 0.77 1.03 4.29
CA THR A 53 2.09 0.43 4.53
C THR A 53 2.76 0.04 3.22
N ARG A 54 2.04 -0.60 2.29
CA ARG A 54 2.58 -1.01 1.00
C ARG A 54 2.96 0.19 0.13
N LEU A 55 2.14 1.24 0.10
CA LEU A 55 2.46 2.48 -0.63
C LEU A 55 3.70 3.16 -0.06
N SER A 56 3.84 3.21 1.26
CA SER A 56 5.02 3.75 1.92
C SER A 56 6.29 2.96 1.55
N GLN A 57 6.23 1.63 1.57
CA GLN A 57 7.32 0.76 1.14
C GLN A 57 7.68 0.95 -0.34
N ALA A 58 6.69 1.01 -1.22
CA ALA A 58 6.90 1.25 -2.64
C ALA A 58 7.56 2.62 -2.88
N ARG A 59 7.10 3.66 -2.18
CA ARG A 59 7.72 5.00 -2.25
C ARG A 59 9.18 4.98 -1.81
N GLN A 60 9.47 4.34 -0.67
CA GLN A 60 10.84 4.21 -0.17
C GLN A 60 11.74 3.48 -1.18
N GLN A 61 11.24 2.42 -1.83
CA GLN A 61 11.99 1.70 -2.87
C GLN A 61 12.28 2.58 -4.08
N VAL A 62 11.30 3.38 -4.53
CA VAL A 62 11.49 4.34 -5.61
C VAL A 62 12.54 5.39 -5.24
N ASP A 63 12.46 5.96 -4.04
CA ASP A 63 13.41 6.98 -3.57
C ASP A 63 14.85 6.42 -3.53
N VAL A 64 15.03 5.18 -3.06
CA VAL A 64 16.35 4.50 -3.07
C VAL A 64 16.86 4.24 -4.50
N LEU A 65 15.97 3.87 -5.43
CA LEU A 65 16.35 3.66 -6.82
C LEU A 65 16.78 4.97 -7.49
N ILE A 66 16.06 6.06 -7.24
CA ILE A 66 16.41 7.40 -7.74
C ILE A 66 17.73 7.87 -7.16
N GLY A 67 17.95 7.75 -5.84
CA GLY A 67 19.23 8.12 -5.22
C GLY A 67 20.42 7.36 -5.80
N LYS A 68 20.25 6.07 -6.12
CA LYS A 68 21.27 5.26 -6.81
C LYS A 68 21.50 5.64 -8.28
N LEU A 69 20.49 6.20 -8.94
CA LEU A 69 20.60 6.71 -10.31
C LEU A 69 21.35 8.05 -10.37
N GLU A 70 21.26 8.86 -9.30
CA GLU A 70 21.99 10.13 -9.17
C GLU A 70 23.45 9.93 -8.75
N GLU A 71 23.77 8.82 -8.07
CA GLU A 71 25.14 8.35 -7.85
C GLU A 71 25.75 7.69 -9.12
N THR A 72 25.65 8.37 -10.28
CA THR A 72 26.50 8.02 -11.42
C THR A 72 27.93 8.46 -11.12
N PRO A 73 28.94 7.57 -11.28
CA PRO A 73 30.34 7.88 -11.02
C PRO A 73 30.89 8.76 -12.13
N GLU A 74 30.57 10.05 -12.11
CA GLU A 74 31.29 11.07 -12.90
C GLU A 74 32.43 11.73 -12.10
N ASP A 75 32.57 11.42 -10.80
CA ASP A 75 33.59 12.01 -9.92
C ASP A 75 34.96 11.29 -9.94
N GLU A 76 35.20 10.35 -10.86
CA GLU A 76 36.49 9.62 -10.94
C GLU A 76 37.22 9.74 -12.29
N VAL A 77 37.06 10.86 -13.01
CA VAL A 77 37.88 11.17 -14.20
C VAL A 77 38.35 12.62 -14.22
N ASN A 78 39.16 13.01 -13.22
CA ASN A 78 40.13 14.07 -13.42
C ASN A 78 41.42 13.82 -12.64
N ASP A 79 41.93 12.60 -12.75
CA ASP A 79 43.35 12.33 -12.55
C ASP A 79 44.05 12.49 -13.91
N THR A 80 45.22 13.13 -13.95
CA THR A 80 46.24 13.09 -15.03
C THR A 80 46.34 14.18 -16.13
N THR A 81 45.83 15.41 -16.02
CA THR A 81 46.37 16.50 -16.90
C THR A 81 46.30 17.91 -16.33
N LEU A 82 47.29 18.28 -15.50
CA LEU A 82 47.91 19.60 -15.63
C LEU A 82 49.38 19.47 -15.23
N SER A 83 50.24 19.63 -16.25
CA SER A 83 51.67 19.91 -16.14
C SER A 83 51.95 21.13 -15.28
#